data_AF-A0ABD6ER24-F1
#
_entry.id   AF-A0ABD6ER24-F1
#
_cell.length_a   1.000
_cell.length_b   1.000
_cell.length_c   1.000
_cell.angle_alpha   90.00
_cell.angle_beta   90.00
_cell.angle_gamma   90.00
#
_symmetry.space_group_name_H-M   'P 1'
#
loop_
_entity.id
_entity.type
_entity.pdbx_description
1 polymer ?
#
loop_
_entity_poly.entity_id
_entity_poly.type
_entity_poly.pdbx_seq_one_letter_code
_entity_poly.pdbx_strand_id
1 'polypeptide(L)'
;MCVTFLFLDENAIGHSDKYQLILLNNRDESFDRPTSQAAWEDGILAGRDEALSERPHGTWLGMRRDGRIGVLLSMLQPKSTLRNDAVTRGKEQPYY
;
A
#
# COMPACT_ATOMS: atom_id res chain seq x y z
N MET A 1 -2.71 9.53 9.39
CA MET A 1 -2.19 9.71 8.01
C MET A 1 -1.36 8.50 7.63
N CYS A 2 -1.39 7.99 6.38
CA CYS A 2 -0.51 6.88 5.99
C CYS A 2 0.96 7.31 6.05
N VAL A 3 1.83 6.47 6.59
CA VAL A 3 3.27 6.77 6.72
C VAL A 3 4.08 5.61 6.19
N THR A 4 5.13 5.91 5.42
CA THR A 4 6.10 4.92 4.97
C THR A 4 7.46 5.24 5.55
N PHE A 5 8.07 4.26 6.20
CA PHE A 5 9.46 4.29 6.62
C PHE A 5 10.28 3.45 5.65
N LEU A 6 11.38 4.02 5.21
CA LEU A 6 12.34 3.39 4.30
C LEU A 6 13.70 3.41 4.98
N PHE A 7 14.33 2.25 5.07
CA PHE A 7 15.72 2.11 5.47
C PHE A 7 16.48 1.37 4.39
N LEU A 8 17.64 1.91 4.02
CA LEU A 8 18.56 1.35 3.03
C LEU A 8 19.94 1.22 3.67
N ASP A 9 20.56 0.04 3.52
CA ASP A 9 21.92 -0.21 3.98
C ASP A 9 22.79 -0.67 2.81
N GLU A 10 23.69 0.21 2.36
CA GLU A 10 24.66 -0.10 1.31
C GLU A 10 25.68 -1.15 1.76
N ASN A 11 25.97 -1.26 3.06
CA ASN A 11 26.91 -2.26 3.59
C ASN A 11 26.32 -3.68 3.59
N ALA A 12 25.03 -3.81 3.30
CA ALA A 12 24.37 -5.10 3.11
C ALA A 12 24.44 -5.57 1.64
N ILE A 13 24.97 -4.77 0.71
CA ILE A 13 25.10 -5.17 -0.70
C ILE A 13 26.03 -6.40 -0.80
N GLY A 14 25.51 -7.50 -1.35
CA GLY A 14 26.25 -8.77 -1.46
C GLY A 14 26.28 -9.63 -0.19
N HIS A 15 25.66 -9.19 0.90
CA HIS A 15 25.57 -9.91 2.17
C HIS A 15 24.18 -10.53 2.36
N SER A 16 24.08 -11.86 2.33
CA SER A 16 22.80 -12.59 2.45
C SER A 16 22.24 -12.67 3.88
N ASP A 17 23.05 -12.34 4.87
CA ASP A 17 22.71 -12.33 6.30
C ASP A 17 22.16 -10.97 6.78
N LYS A 18 22.06 -9.98 5.88
CA LYS A 18 21.60 -8.62 6.19
C LYS A 18 20.45 -8.18 5.30
N TYR A 19 19.65 -7.25 5.82
CA TYR A 19 18.58 -6.61 5.04
C TYR A 19 19.12 -5.35 4.36
N GLN A 20 19.20 -5.37 3.03
CA GLN A 20 19.53 -4.19 2.21
C GLN A 20 18.43 -3.13 2.23
N LEU A 21 17.18 -3.57 2.41
CA LEU A 21 15.99 -2.75 2.40
C LEU A 21 15.06 -3.20 3.52
N ILE A 22 14.63 -2.27 4.36
CA ILE A 22 13.50 -2.45 5.27
C ILE A 22 12.46 -1.40 4.91
N LEU A 23 11.23 -1.86 4.65
CA LEU A 23 10.09 -1.02 4.34
C LEU A 23 8.98 -1.28 5.35
N LEU A 24 8.50 -0.23 6.00
CA LEU A 24 7.33 -0.30 6.88
C LEU A 24 6.29 0.69 6.36
N ASN A 25 5.08 0.22 6.08
CA ASN A 25 3.98 1.07 5.67
C ASN A 25 2.83 0.96 6.67
N ASN A 26 2.46 2.08 7.26
CA ASN A 26 1.25 2.19 8.06
C ASN A 26 0.10 2.70 7.19
N ARG A 27 -1.01 1.96 7.19
CA ARG A 27 -2.28 2.36 6.60
C ARG A 27 -3.09 3.14 7.63
N ASP A 28 -3.54 4.33 7.28
CA ASP A 28 -4.43 5.15 8.11
C ASP A 28 -5.87 5.05 7.62
N GLU A 29 -6.54 3.99 8.06
CA GLU A 29 -7.93 3.68 7.78
C GLU A 29 -8.63 3.24 9.07
N SER A 30 -9.94 2.97 9.01
CA SER A 30 -10.64 2.34 10.13
C SER A 30 -9.90 1.09 10.62
N PHE A 31 -9.75 0.98 11.95
CA PHE A 31 -9.04 -0.13 12.59
C PHE A 31 -9.62 -1.48 12.18
N ASP A 32 -10.95 -1.57 12.10
CA ASP A 32 -11.68 -2.78 11.74
C ASP A 32 -11.89 -2.94 10.23
N ARG A 33 -11.25 -2.11 9.38
CA ARG A 33 -11.38 -2.26 7.93
C ARG A 33 -10.75 -3.61 7.51
N PRO A 34 -11.55 -4.57 7.02
CA PRO A 34 -11.10 -5.93 6.79
C PRO A 34 -10.07 -6.01 5.67
N THR A 35 -9.03 -6.83 5.90
CA THR A 35 -7.96 -7.09 4.93
C THR A 35 -7.56 -8.55 4.95
N SER A 36 -7.10 -9.07 3.82
CA SER A 36 -6.41 -10.36 3.77
C SER A 36 -4.92 -10.23 4.06
N GLN A 37 -4.33 -11.33 4.54
CA GLN A 37 -2.88 -11.45 4.67
C GLN A 37 -2.20 -11.36 3.30
N ALA A 38 -0.94 -10.91 3.29
CA ALA A 38 -0.20 -10.81 2.04
C ALA A 38 0.01 -12.20 1.41
N ALA A 39 -0.42 -12.35 0.16
CA ALA A 39 -0.24 -13.55 -0.63
C ALA A 39 0.27 -13.20 -2.04
N TRP A 40 0.91 -14.16 -2.70
CA TRP A 40 1.32 -14.01 -4.09
C TRP A 40 0.12 -14.25 -5.01
N GLU A 41 -0.26 -13.24 -5.77
CA GLU A 41 -1.35 -13.27 -6.75
C GLU A 41 -0.89 -12.52 -8.01
N ASP A 42 -1.05 -13.13 -9.19
CA ASP A 42 -0.67 -12.53 -10.49
C ASP A 42 0.75 -11.92 -10.52
N GLY A 43 1.68 -12.51 -9.77
CA GLY A 43 3.08 -12.07 -9.68
C GLY A 43 3.34 -10.89 -8.73
N ILE A 44 2.35 -10.51 -7.92
CA ILE A 44 2.44 -9.45 -6.90
C ILE A 44 2.19 -10.06 -5.53
N LEU A 45 3.06 -9.78 -4.55
CA LEU A 45 2.83 -10.04 -3.13
C LEU A 45 2.16 -8.81 -2.52
N ALA A 46 0.92 -8.96 -2.07
CA ALA A 46 0.16 -7.89 -1.46
C ALA A 46 -0.95 -8.47 -0.56
N GLY A 47 -1.29 -7.75 0.51
CA GLY A 47 -2.58 -7.96 1.18
C GLY A 47 -3.68 -7.21 0.42
N ARG A 48 -4.95 -7.64 0.54
CA ARG A 48 -6.07 -7.00 -0.18
C ARG A 48 -7.03 -6.28 0.73
N ASP A 49 -7.65 -5.24 0.18
CA ASP A 49 -8.78 -4.53 0.78
C ASP A 49 -10.08 -5.32 0.59
N GLU A 50 -10.46 -6.07 1.62
CA GLU A 50 -11.68 -6.90 1.61
C GLU A 50 -12.94 -6.09 1.91
N ALA A 51 -12.81 -4.78 2.21
CA ALA A 51 -13.95 -3.91 2.46
C ALA A 51 -14.70 -3.53 1.17
N LEU A 52 -14.08 -3.76 0.00
CA LEU A 52 -14.66 -3.46 -1.31
C LEU A 52 -15.31 -4.70 -1.90
N SER A 53 -16.55 -4.56 -2.38
CA SER A 53 -17.30 -5.63 -3.05
C SER A 53 -16.89 -5.82 -4.52
N GLU A 54 -16.25 -4.81 -5.12
CA GLU A 54 -15.80 -4.83 -6.51
C GLU A 54 -14.41 -5.50 -6.61
N ARG A 55 -14.24 -6.39 -7.60
CA ARG A 55 -12.96 -7.06 -7.89
C ARG A 55 -12.28 -6.46 -9.13
N PRO A 56 -10.93 -6.44 -9.19
CA PRO A 56 -9.99 -6.93 -8.18
C PRO A 56 -9.90 -6.00 -6.97
N HIS A 57 -9.70 -6.58 -5.78
CA HIS A 57 -9.55 -5.83 -4.53
C HIS A 57 -8.30 -4.94 -4.56
N GLY A 58 -8.41 -3.74 -3.97
CA GLY A 58 -7.31 -2.78 -3.85
C GLY A 58 -6.20 -3.26 -2.89
N THR A 59 -5.07 -2.54 -2.87
CA THR A 59 -3.99 -2.75 -1.90
C THR A 59 -3.23 -1.45 -1.63
N TRP A 60 -2.65 -1.29 -0.44
CA TRP A 60 -1.81 -0.14 -0.07
C TRP A 60 -0.32 -0.38 -0.27
N LEU A 61 0.11 -1.64 -0.26
CA LEU A 61 1.51 -2.04 -0.40
C LEU A 61 1.58 -3.34 -1.20
N GLY A 62 2.38 -3.33 -2.26
CA GLY A 62 2.63 -4.52 -3.07
C GLY A 62 4.06 -4.58 -3.58
N MET A 63 4.56 -5.80 -3.80
CA MET A 63 5.86 -6.02 -4.43
C MET A 63 5.78 -7.08 -5.53
N ARG A 64 6.52 -6.86 -6.61
CA ARG A 64 6.70 -7.85 -7.68
C ARG A 64 7.87 -8.77 -7.38
N ARG A 65 7.89 -9.94 -8.03
CA ARG A 65 9.01 -10.89 -7.94
C ARG A 65 10.35 -10.32 -8.43
N ASP A 66 10.32 -9.30 -9.28
CA ASP A 66 11.53 -8.59 -9.76
C ASP A 66 11.99 -7.48 -8.80
N GLY A 67 11.42 -7.41 -7.58
CA GLY A 67 11.83 -6.48 -6.54
C GLY A 67 11.23 -5.07 -6.65
N ARG A 68 10.39 -4.79 -7.67
CA ARG A 68 9.68 -3.51 -7.75
C ARG A 68 8.60 -3.44 -6.68
N ILE A 69 8.56 -2.33 -5.94
CA ILE A 69 7.61 -2.09 -4.85
C ILE A 69 6.72 -0.90 -5.22
N GLY A 70 5.42 -1.03 -4.95
CA GLY A 70 4.45 0.04 -5.04
C GLY A 70 3.84 0.32 -3.67
N VAL A 71 3.76 1.59 -3.30
CA VAL A 71 3.16 2.05 -2.04
C VAL A 71 2.14 3.14 -2.34
N LEU A 72 0.91 3.01 -1.84
CA LEU A 72 -0.10 4.03 -1.95
C LEU A 72 -0.18 4.85 -0.66
N LEU A 73 0.06 6.16 -0.81
CA LEU A 73 -0.07 7.14 0.25
C LEU A 73 -1.33 7.98 0.07
N SER A 74 -1.98 8.29 1.18
CA SER A 74 -3.09 9.23 1.20
C SER A 74 -2.54 10.65 1.11
N MET A 75 -2.84 11.32 0.01
CA MET A 75 -2.64 12.77 -0.15
C MET A 75 -3.85 13.51 0.42
N LEU A 76 -3.63 14.36 1.42
CA LEU A 76 -4.62 15.34 1.86
C LEU A 76 -4.58 16.54 0.92
N GLN A 77 -5.72 16.91 0.35
CA GLN A 77 -5.85 18.13 -0.46
C GLN A 77 -7.12 18.89 -0.02
N PRO A 78 -7.13 20.24 -0.11
CA PRO A 78 -8.33 21.01 0.16
C PRO A 78 -9.50 20.52 -0.70
N LYS A 79 -10.72 20.46 -0.14
CA LYS A 79 -11.90 20.03 -0.91
C LYS A 79 -12.11 20.85 -2.18
N SER A 80 -11.74 22.13 -2.16
CA SER A 80 -11.83 23.04 -3.32
C SER A 80 -10.90 22.67 -4.48
N THR A 81 -9.86 21.86 -4.24
CA THR A 81 -8.92 21.42 -5.28
C THR A 81 -9.22 20.01 -5.79
N LEU A 82 -10.26 19.36 -5.26
CA LEU A 82 -10.66 18.02 -5.71
C LEU A 82 -11.13 18.08 -7.16
N ARG A 83 -10.51 17.24 -8.00
CA ARG A 83 -11.00 16.98 -9.36
C ARG A 83 -12.15 15.99 -9.29
N ASN A 84 -13.33 16.39 -9.77
CA ASN A 84 -14.51 15.53 -9.78
C ASN A 84 -14.41 14.35 -10.77
N ASP A 85 -13.51 14.45 -11.75
CA ASP A 85 -13.22 13.43 -12.76
C ASP A 85 -11.95 12.62 -12.44
N ALA A 86 -11.29 12.87 -11.31
CA ALA A 86 -10.12 12.10 -10.92
C ALA A 86 -10.52 10.64 -10.63
N VAL A 87 -9.81 9.71 -11.26
CA VAL A 87 -9.85 8.30 -10.87
C VAL A 87 -9.36 8.22 -9.42
N THR A 88 -10.25 7.92 -8.49
CA THR A 88 -9.92 7.78 -7.07
C THR A 88 -9.19 6.47 -6.82
N ARG A 89 -8.61 6.29 -5.64
CA ARG A 89 -7.93 5.05 -5.20
C ARG A 89 -8.90 3.87 -4.95
N GLY A 90 -10.10 3.92 -5.54
CA GLY A 90 -11.30 3.19 -5.09
C GLY A 90 -12.31 4.13 -4.44
N LYS A 91 -13.54 3.66 -4.19
CA LYS A 91 -14.53 4.44 -3.44
C LYS A 91 -14.04 4.57 -2.00
N GLU A 92 -13.73 5.79 -1.56
CA GLU A 92 -13.59 6.08 -0.13
C GLU A 92 -14.92 5.69 0.52
N GLN A 93 -14.89 4.79 1.51
CA GLN A 93 -16.08 4.55 2.31
C GLN A 93 -16.28 5.77 3.20
N PRO A 94 -17.51 6.27 3.35
CA PRO A 94 -17.77 7.33 4.31
C PRO A 94 -17.32 6.85 5.69
N TYR A 95 -16.52 7.68 6.37
CA TYR A 95 -16.45 7.62 7.81
C TYR A 95 -17.90 7.81 8.30
N TYR A 96 -18.41 6.83 9.04
CA TYR A 96 -19.77 6.82 9.58
C TYR A 96 -20.23 8.21 10.08
#